data_AF-A0A9X7J1G0-F1
#
_entry.id   AF-A0A9X7J1G0-F1
#
_cell.length_a   1.000
_cell.length_b   1.000
_cell.length_c   1.000
_cell.angle_alpha   90.00
_cell.angle_beta   90.00
_cell.angle_gamma   90.00
#
_symmetry.space_group_name_H-M   'P 1'
#
loop_
_entity.id
_entity.type
_entity.pdbx_description
1 polymer ?
#
loop_
_entity_poly.entity_id
_entity_poly.type
_entity_poly.pdbx_seq_one_letter_code
_entity_poly.pdbx_strand_id
1 'polypeptide(L)'
;MDSIGTPIAVAANHSFIAETATMTIHPIRLTGLVIGVPQTYEYLDKMQDRIIRFIVEHANISEQELRRLMFQTGELARDIGTILVGKDAVKVGLIDEVGGLSQAVQHLKKLIAQGVPGPGKLH
;
A
#
# COMPACT_ATOMS: atom_id res chain seq x y z
N MET A 1 -8.06 -3.52 -0.29
CA MET A 1 -6.72 -4.13 -0.16
C MET A 1 -6.24 -3.86 1.25
N ASP A 2 -5.99 -4.93 1.99
CA ASP A 2 -5.52 -4.86 3.38
C ASP A 2 -3.99 -4.93 3.41
N SER A 3 -3.38 -4.84 4.60
CA SER A 3 -1.93 -4.69 4.88
C SER A 3 -0.93 -5.39 3.93
N ILE A 4 -1.24 -6.55 3.36
CA ILE A 4 -0.41 -7.28 2.37
C ILE A 4 -0.64 -6.84 0.92
N GLY A 5 -1.86 -6.43 0.58
CA GLY A 5 -2.23 -5.97 -0.75
C GLY A 5 -1.50 -4.69 -1.17
N THR A 6 -1.24 -3.79 -0.22
CA THR A 6 -0.52 -2.53 -0.50
C THR A 6 0.93 -2.79 -0.98
N PRO A 7 1.79 -3.55 -0.27
CA PRO A 7 3.11 -3.93 -0.78
C PRO A 7 3.07 -4.62 -2.15
N ILE A 8 2.10 -5.50 -2.39
CA ILE A 8 1.99 -6.19 -3.69
C ILE A 8 1.64 -5.21 -4.81
N ALA A 9 0.71 -4.29 -4.55
CA ALA A 9 0.28 -3.31 -5.55
C ALA A 9 1.41 -2.37 -5.96
N VAL A 10 2.18 -1.86 -4.99
CA VAL A 10 3.27 -0.91 -5.26
C VAL A 10 4.49 -1.58 -5.89
N ALA A 11 4.66 -2.90 -5.73
CA ALA A 11 5.77 -3.65 -6.34
C ALA A 11 5.66 -3.78 -7.88
N ALA A 12 4.48 -3.52 -8.46
CA ALA A 12 4.29 -3.55 -9.90
C ALA A 12 4.98 -2.35 -10.59
N ASN A 13 5.40 -2.52 -11.85
CA ASN A 13 5.88 -1.36 -12.65
C ASN A 13 4.78 -0.30 -12.83
N HIS A 14 3.53 -0.76 -12.93
CA HIS A 14 2.35 0.09 -13.02
C HIS A 14 1.15 -0.64 -12.42
N SER A 15 0.37 0.06 -11.62
CA SER A 15 -0.71 -0.49 -10.80
C SER A 15 -2.03 0.19 -11.11
N PHE A 16 -3.11 -0.60 -11.13
CA PHE A 16 -4.47 -0.13 -11.32
C PHE A 16 -5.33 -0.44 -10.11
N ILE A 17 -6.25 0.46 -9.78
CA ILE A 17 -7.31 0.24 -8.80
C ILE A 17 -8.67 0.52 -9.43
N ALA A 18 -9.66 -0.34 -9.18
CA ALA A 18 -11.02 -0.09 -9.65
C ALA A 18 -11.61 1.12 -8.92
N GLU A 19 -12.48 1.89 -9.58
CA GLU A 19 -13.06 3.11 -9.00
C GLU A 19 -13.81 2.85 -7.69
N THR A 20 -14.47 1.68 -7.58
CA THR A 20 -15.22 1.26 -6.39
C THR A 20 -14.38 0.51 -5.37
N ALA A 21 -13.12 0.19 -5.67
CA ALA A 21 -12.26 -0.53 -4.74
C ALA A 21 -11.71 0.41 -3.66
N THR A 22 -11.40 -0.17 -2.51
CA THR A 22 -10.83 0.53 -1.37
C THR A 22 -9.50 -0.06 -0.94
N MET A 23 -8.64 0.77 -0.34
CA MET A 23 -7.38 0.41 0.30
C MET A 23 -7.41 0.87 1.75
N THR A 24 -7.02 -0.01 2.67
CA THR A 24 -6.96 0.33 4.10
C THR A 24 -5.50 0.47 4.52
N ILE A 25 -5.11 1.66 4.99
CA ILE A 25 -3.79 1.94 5.55
C ILE A 25 -3.91 1.97 7.06
N HIS A 26 -3.28 1.03 7.75
CA HIS A 26 -3.35 0.90 9.21
C HIS A 26 -2.04 0.31 9.76
N PRO A 27 -1.71 0.57 11.04
CA PRO A 27 -0.50 0.03 11.64
C PRO A 27 -0.65 -1.49 11.85
N ILE A 28 0.49 -2.16 12.04
CA ILE A 28 0.48 -3.58 12.41
C ILE A 28 -0.20 -3.70 13.78
N ARG A 29 -1.25 -4.53 13.85
CA ARG A 29 -1.98 -4.79 15.09
C ARG A 29 -1.53 -6.12 15.69
N LEU A 30 -1.37 -6.15 17.01
CA LEU A 30 -1.26 -7.38 17.78
C LEU A 30 -2.66 -7.88 18.14
N THR A 31 -2.98 -9.12 17.79
CA THR A 31 -4.22 -9.78 18.19
C THR A 31 -3.90 -11.04 18.99
N GLY A 32 -4.58 -11.26 20.12
CA GLY A 32 -4.41 -12.45 20.98
C GLY A 32 -3.61 -12.20 22.27
N LEU A 33 -3.35 -13.27 23.03
CA LEU A 33 -2.54 -13.20 24.26
C LEU A 33 -1.06 -13.04 23.90
N VAL A 34 -0.63 -11.79 23.72
CA VAL A 34 0.79 -11.45 23.60
C VAL A 34 1.36 -11.41 25.00
N ILE A 35 2.40 -12.20 25.28
CA ILE A 35 3.22 -11.98 26.46
C ILE A 35 3.92 -10.65 26.20
N GLY A 36 3.41 -9.57 26.80
CA GLY A 36 3.78 -8.17 26.54
C GLY A 36 5.18 -7.80 27.01
N VAL A 37 6.19 -8.61 26.64
CA VAL A 37 7.59 -8.32 26.88
C VAL A 37 8.06 -7.24 25.90
N PRO A 38 8.90 -6.27 26.35
CA PRO A 38 9.37 -5.16 25.51
C PRO A 38 9.95 -5.58 24.15
N GLN A 39 10.59 -6.74 24.09
CA GLN A 39 11.19 -7.30 22.88
C GLN A 39 10.17 -7.54 21.76
N THR A 40 8.94 -7.91 22.10
CA THR A 40 7.88 -8.13 21.11
C THR A 40 7.43 -6.82 20.47
N TYR A 41 7.33 -5.74 21.27
CA TYR A 41 6.98 -4.41 20.75
C TYR A 41 8.07 -3.87 19.83
N GLU A 42 9.34 -3.99 20.23
CA GLU A 42 10.48 -3.53 19.42
C GLU A 42 10.57 -4.29 18.09
N TYR A 43 10.28 -5.59 18.09
CA TYR A 43 10.24 -6.39 16.87
C TYR A 43 9.17 -5.92 15.89
N LEU A 44 7.97 -5.60 16.39
CA LEU A 44 6.86 -5.16 15.54
C LEU A 44 7.07 -3.78 14.96
N ASP A 45 7.66 -2.87 15.74
CA ASP A 45 8.01 -1.53 15.27
C ASP A 45 9.02 -1.63 14.11
N LYS A 46 10.06 -2.46 14.26
CA LYS A 46 11.02 -2.77 13.18
C LYS A 46 10.35 -3.41 11.96
N MET A 47 9.37 -4.28 12.15
CA MET A 47 8.63 -4.88 11.04
C MET A 47 7.81 -3.82 10.30
N GLN A 48 7.12 -2.94 11.03
CA GLN A 48 6.33 -1.86 10.46
C GLN A 48 7.19 -0.90 9.65
N ASP A 49 8.35 -0.51 10.18
CA ASP A 49 9.31 0.35 9.47
C ASP A 49 9.84 -0.28 8.19
N ARG A 50 10.05 -1.60 8.16
CA ARG A 50 10.45 -2.31 6.93
C ARG A 50 9.37 -2.26 5.86
N ILE A 51 8.10 -2.41 6.24
CA ILE A 51 6.96 -2.33 5.31
C ILE A 51 6.79 -0.90 4.80
N ILE A 52 6.84 0.10 5.70
CA ILE A 52 6.76 1.52 5.35
C ILE A 52 7.83 1.88 4.32
N ARG A 53 9.08 1.48 4.59
CA ARG A 53 10.20 1.73 3.68
C ARG A 53 9.98 1.09 2.32
N PHE A 54 9.60 -0.18 2.28
CA PHE A 54 9.31 -0.86 1.02
C PHE A 54 8.23 -0.12 0.21
N ILE A 55 7.15 0.32 0.86
CA ILE A 55 6.08 1.07 0.18
C ILE A 55 6.61 2.39 -0.37
N VAL A 56 7.32 3.17 0.44
CA VAL A 56 7.87 4.48 0.04
C VAL A 56 8.89 4.36 -1.09
N GLU A 57 9.67 3.28 -1.13
CA GLU A 57 10.65 3.02 -2.20
C GLU A 57 10.00 2.63 -3.54
N HIS A 58 8.75 2.12 -3.55
CA HIS A 58 8.09 1.60 -4.76
C HIS A 58 6.83 2.38 -5.17
N ALA A 59 6.40 3.34 -4.36
CA ALA A 59 5.25 4.19 -4.58
C ALA A 59 5.65 5.67 -4.64
N ASN A 60 4.75 6.51 -5.14
CA ASN A 60 4.97 7.96 -5.21
C ASN A 60 4.47 8.70 -3.95
N ILE A 61 4.32 7.99 -2.83
CA ILE A 61 3.89 8.54 -1.55
C ILE A 61 5.09 8.87 -0.65
N SER A 62 5.02 9.97 0.08
CA SER A 62 6.04 10.28 1.09
C SER A 62 5.85 9.43 2.35
N GLU A 63 6.94 9.13 3.06
CA GLU A 63 6.86 8.45 4.36
C GLU A 63 5.98 9.22 5.36
N GLN A 64 6.07 10.55 5.37
CA GLN A 64 5.26 11.40 6.23
C GLN A 64 3.77 11.24 5.96
N GLU A 65 3.37 11.25 4.68
CA GLU A 65 1.97 11.07 4.29
C GLU A 65 1.48 9.65 4.60
N LEU A 66 2.29 8.62 4.32
CA LEU A 66 1.94 7.23 4.63
C LEU A 66 1.74 7.03 6.14
N ARG A 67 2.63 7.57 6.97
CA ARG A 67 2.49 7.54 8.43
C ARG A 67 1.27 8.33 8.88
N ARG A 68 1.00 9.49 8.28
CA ARG A 68 -0.22 10.27 8.57
C ARG A 68 -1.46 9.43 8.36
N LEU A 69 -1.60 8.81 7.19
CA LEU A 69 -2.74 7.95 6.84
C LEU A 69 -2.85 6.72 7.78
N MET A 70 -1.72 6.18 8.22
CA MET A 70 -1.68 5.03 9.12
C MET A 70 -2.21 5.36 10.52
N PHE A 71 -1.91 6.55 11.05
CA PHE A 71 -2.29 6.95 12.42
C PHE A 71 -3.50 7.90 12.47
N GLN A 72 -4.04 8.28 11.32
CA GLN A 72 -5.27 9.08 11.25
C GLN A 72 -6.42 8.28 11.87
N THR A 73 -7.20 8.94 12.71
CA THR A 73 -8.40 8.37 13.32
C THR A 73 -9.59 8.63 12.40
N GLY A 74 -10.31 7.58 12.01
CA GLY A 74 -11.58 7.73 11.30
C GLY A 74 -12.71 8.25 12.20
N GLU A 75 -13.88 8.56 11.62
CA GLU A 75 -15.07 9.03 12.38
C GLU A 75 -15.54 8.01 13.44
N LEU A 76 -15.24 6.73 13.24
CA LEU A 76 -15.42 5.68 14.25
C LEU A 76 -14.12 5.58 15.06
N ALA A 77 -14.10 6.23 16.23
CA ALA A 77 -12.97 6.32 17.16
C ALA A 77 -12.32 4.98 17.61
N ARG A 78 -12.82 3.83 17.14
CA ARG A 78 -12.30 2.49 17.43
C ARG A 78 -11.36 1.94 16.35
N ASP A 79 -11.32 2.54 15.16
CA ASP A 79 -10.42 2.10 14.09
C ASP A 79 -9.34 3.13 13.79
N ILE A 80 -8.11 2.78 14.17
CA ILE A 80 -6.90 3.47 13.73
C ILE A 80 -6.60 3.02 12.30
N GLY A 81 -6.44 3.99 11.40
CA GLY A 81 -6.14 3.79 9.99
C GLY A 81 -7.11 4.54 9.07
N THR A 82 -6.72 4.68 7.81
CA THR A 82 -7.48 5.37 6.78
C THR A 82 -7.96 4.40 5.71
N ILE A 83 -9.24 4.50 5.32
CA ILE A 83 -9.79 3.84 4.14
C ILE A 83 -9.73 4.84 2.99
N LEU A 84 -9.01 4.49 1.94
CA LEU A 84 -8.91 5.25 0.70
C LEU A 84 -9.81 4.60 -0.35
N VAL A 85 -10.64 5.38 -1.02
CA VAL A 85 -11.30 4.95 -2.27
C VAL A 85 -10.30 5.03 -3.43
N GLY A 86 -10.54 4.33 -4.53
CA GLY A 86 -9.58 4.19 -5.63
C GLY A 86 -8.97 5.51 -6.11
N LYS A 87 -9.78 6.58 -6.23
CA LYS A 87 -9.29 7.92 -6.61
C LYS A 87 -8.33 8.52 -5.57
N ASP A 88 -8.59 8.31 -4.29
CA ASP A 88 -7.72 8.81 -3.22
C ASP A 88 -6.41 8.03 -3.17
N ALA A 89 -6.44 6.70 -3.39
CA ALA A 89 -5.24 5.88 -3.48
C ALA A 89 -4.30 6.34 -4.61
N VAL A 90 -4.86 6.75 -5.75
CA VAL A 90 -4.10 7.36 -6.85
C VAL A 90 -3.60 8.75 -6.47
N LYS A 91 -4.45 9.58 -5.88
CA LYS A 91 -4.11 10.95 -5.48
C LYS A 91 -2.95 11.01 -4.48
N VAL A 92 -2.88 10.07 -3.53
CA VAL A 92 -1.79 10.02 -2.54
C VAL A 92 -0.54 9.31 -3.07
N GLY A 93 -0.58 8.77 -4.30
CA GLY A 93 0.56 8.16 -4.97
C GLY A 93 0.82 6.69 -4.60
N LEU A 94 -0.15 6.01 -3.98
CA LEU A 94 -0.05 4.57 -3.67
C LEU A 94 -0.35 3.69 -4.89
N ILE A 95 -1.20 4.16 -5.81
CA ILE A 95 -1.56 3.47 -7.06
C ILE A 95 -1.34 4.43 -8.23
N ASP A 96 -1.00 3.90 -9.40
CA ASP A 96 -0.67 4.74 -10.55
C ASP A 96 -1.93 5.25 -11.30
N GLU A 97 -2.98 4.41 -11.45
CA GLU A 97 -4.18 4.78 -12.22
C GLU A 97 -5.47 4.13 -11.70
N VAL A 98 -6.61 4.81 -11.87
CA VAL A 98 -7.93 4.21 -11.72
C VAL A 98 -8.30 3.48 -13.01
N GLY A 99 -8.55 2.18 -12.93
CA GLY A 99 -8.85 1.38 -14.12
C GLY A 99 -9.39 0.00 -13.82
N GLY A 100 -9.96 -0.63 -14.85
CA GLY A 100 -10.42 -2.01 -14.81
C GLY A 100 -9.47 -2.96 -15.53
N LEU A 101 -9.90 -4.21 -15.64
CA LEU A 101 -9.12 -5.27 -16.29
C LEU A 101 -8.75 -4.93 -17.74
N SER A 102 -9.64 -4.27 -18.49
CA SER A 102 -9.39 -3.89 -19.88
C SER A 102 -8.17 -2.96 -20.00
N GLN A 103 -8.09 -1.92 -19.16
CA GLN A 103 -6.95 -1.01 -19.11
C GLN A 103 -5.67 -1.74 -18.70
N ALA A 104 -5.74 -2.59 -17.67
CA ALA A 104 -4.59 -3.37 -17.21
C ALA A 104 -4.02 -4.30 -18.31
N VAL A 105 -4.88 -5.00 -19.05
CA VAL A 105 -4.47 -5.88 -20.15
C VAL A 105 -3.88 -5.07 -21.31
N GLN A 106 -4.44 -3.91 -21.63
CA GLN A 106 -3.89 -3.01 -22.65
C GLN A 106 -2.50 -2.50 -22.26
N HIS A 107 -2.31 -2.10 -21.01
CA HIS A 107 -1.02 -1.67 -20.49
C HIS A 107 0.00 -2.81 -20.54
N LEU A 108 -0.38 -4.03 -20.13
CA LEU A 108 0.48 -5.21 -20.21
C LEU A 108 0.93 -5.49 -21.66
N LYS A 109 -0.01 -5.46 -22.62
CA LYS A 109 0.33 -5.64 -24.05
C LYS A 109 1.32 -4.58 -24.55
N LYS A 110 1.18 -3.33 -24.08
CA LYS A 110 2.12 -2.26 -24.40
C LYS A 110 3.52 -2.53 -23.83
N LEU A 111 3.62 -2.97 -22.57
CA LEU A 111 4.90 -3.34 -21.95
C LEU A 111 5.59 -4.49 -22.69
N ILE A 112 4.84 -5.53 -23.08
CA ILE A 112 5.35 -6.65 -23.87
C ILE A 112 5.88 -6.17 -25.22
N ALA A 113 5.13 -5.30 -25.92
CA ALA A 113 5.56 -4.76 -27.20
C ALA A 113 6.81 -3.87 -27.10
N GLN A 114 7.03 -3.24 -25.94
CA GLN A 114 8.20 -2.40 -25.66
C GLN A 114 9.43 -3.20 -25.21
N GLY A 115 9.31 -4.51 -24.99
CA GLY A 115 10.40 -5.35 -24.51
C GLY A 115 10.84 -5.03 -23.07
N VAL A 116 9.95 -4.45 -22.26
CA VAL A 116 10.26 -4.15 -20.85
C VAL A 116 10.43 -5.49 -20.12
N PRO A 117 11.58 -5.75 -19.47
CA PRO A 117 11.77 -6.98 -18.70
C PRO A 117 10.74 -7.09 -17.56
N GLY A 118 10.51 -8.31 -17.08
CA GLY A 118 9.50 -8.63 -16.06
C GLY A 118 9.61 -7.82 -14.75
N PRO A 119 8.61 -7.93 -13.86
CA PRO A 119 8.26 -6.86 -12.95
C PRO A 119 9.34 -6.50 -11.92
N GLY A 120 9.49 -5.19 -11.72
CA GLY A 120 10.28 -4.57 -10.66
C GLY A 120 10.56 -3.10 -11.00
N LYS A 121 10.05 -2.15 -10.21
CA LYS A 121 10.57 -0.77 -10.21
C LYS A 121 11.97 -0.84 -9.60
N LEU A 122 13.00 -1.06 -10.43
CA LEU A 122 14.39 -0.88 -10.03
C LEU A 122 14.71 0.61 -10.17
N HIS A 123 14.68 1.31 -9.04
CA HIS A 123 15.32 2.60 -8.87
C HIS A 123 16.84 2.44 -8.81
#